data_AF-A0A920WM57-F1
#
_entry.id   AF-A0A920WM57-F1
#
_cell.length_a   1.000
_cell.length_b   1.000
_cell.length_c   1.000
_cell.angle_alpha   90.00
_cell.angle_beta   90.00
_cell.angle_gamma   90.00
#
_symmetry.space_group_name_H-M   'P 1'
#
loop_
_entity.id
_entity.type
_entity.pdbx_description
1 polymer ?
#
loop_
_entity_poly.entity_id
_entity_poly.type
_entity_poly.pdbx_seq_one_letter_code
_entity_poly.pdbx_strand_id
1 'polypeptide(L)'
;MAVTFHHGAAPDAEVATRRRRAVLAGHHGDPPGARALLSDPEPVVRAAALGALHRMAGDRTTDGLRDPELANGLTAPDPAVRRRALEVLAGRPPGPATPTGRPSWLC
;
A
#
# COMPACT_ATOMS: atom_id res chain seq x y z
N MET A 1 18.58 -13.10 -13.55
CA MET A 1 18.14 -12.29 -12.39
C MET A 1 18.42 -10.83 -12.68
N ALA A 2 17.39 -10.03 -12.96
CA ALA A 2 17.57 -8.60 -13.20
C ALA A 2 17.48 -7.85 -11.87
N VAL A 3 18.61 -7.28 -11.42
CA VAL A 3 18.66 -6.39 -10.28
C VAL A 3 18.25 -5.00 -10.79
N THR A 4 17.06 -4.54 -10.44
CA THR A 4 16.59 -3.18 -10.78
C THR A 4 17.35 -2.17 -9.93
N PHE A 5 18.48 -1.68 -10.44
CA PHE A 5 19.18 -0.53 -9.89
C PHE A 5 18.22 0.66 -9.83
N HIS A 6 18.09 1.34 -8.70
CA HIS A 6 17.44 2.64 -8.65
C HIS A 6 18.49 3.65 -9.10
N HIS A 7 18.41 4.06 -10.36
CA HIS A 7 19.42 4.90 -10.99
C HIS A 7 19.38 6.24 -10.23
N GLY A 8 20.49 6.65 -9.64
CA GLY A 8 20.62 7.88 -8.83
C GLY A 8 20.46 9.19 -9.62
N ALA A 9 19.74 9.18 -10.74
CA ALA A 9 19.26 10.38 -11.41
C ALA A 9 17.95 10.81 -10.72
N ALA A 10 17.67 12.12 -10.66
CA ALA A 10 16.40 12.63 -10.19
C ALA A 10 15.25 11.84 -10.82
N PRO A 11 14.18 11.50 -10.06
CA PRO A 11 13.06 10.75 -10.62
C PRO A 11 12.62 11.43 -11.91
N ASP A 12 12.55 10.65 -12.99
CA ASP A 12 12.08 11.12 -14.29
C ASP A 12 10.83 12.00 -14.05
N ALA A 13 10.77 13.18 -14.66
CA ALA A 13 9.66 14.11 -14.48
C ALA A 13 8.30 13.42 -14.70
N GLU A 14 8.26 12.39 -15.55
CA GLU A 14 7.09 11.54 -15.77
C GLU A 14 6.79 10.63 -14.56
N VAL A 15 7.81 9.99 -13.96
CA VAL A 15 7.67 9.23 -12.72
C VAL A 15 7.17 10.13 -11.58
N ALA A 16 7.74 11.33 -11.44
CA ALA A 16 7.30 12.31 -10.44
C ALA A 16 5.85 12.72 -10.65
N THR A 17 5.43 12.88 -11.91
CA THR A 17 4.05 13.19 -12.29
C THR A 17 3.09 12.05 -11.93
N ARG A 18 3.44 10.81 -12.26
CA ARG A 18 2.65 9.61 -11.92
C ARG A 18 2.55 9.42 -10.40
N ARG A 19 3.64 9.64 -9.66
CA ARG A 19 3.63 9.63 -8.19
C ARG A 19 2.72 10.71 -7.63
N ARG A 20 2.76 11.93 -8.18
CA ARG A 20 1.87 13.03 -7.77
C ARG A 20 0.41 12.67 -8.00
N ARG A 21 0.09 12.05 -9.14
CA ARG A 21 -1.27 11.54 -9.44
C ARG A 21 -1.75 10.56 -8.38
N ALA A 22 -0.92 9.60 -7.96
CA ALA A 22 -1.28 8.68 -6.88
C ALA A 22 -1.60 9.42 -5.57
N VAL A 23 -0.78 10.41 -5.21
CA VAL A 23 -0.98 11.21 -3.99
C VAL A 23 -2.31 11.96 -4.05
N LEU A 24 -2.59 12.64 -5.16
CA LEU A 24 -3.83 13.41 -5.36
C LEU A 24 -5.07 12.51 -5.36
N ALA A 25 -5.02 11.33 -6.00
CA ALA A 25 -6.12 10.38 -5.98
C ALA A 25 -6.53 10.01 -4.54
N GLY A 26 -5.56 9.81 -3.65
CA GLY A 26 -5.83 9.56 -2.23
C GLY A 26 -6.40 10.75 -1.46
N HIS A 27 -6.17 11.99 -1.91
CA HIS A 27 -6.75 13.19 -1.29
C HIS A 27 -8.16 13.49 -1.82
N HIS A 28 -8.45 13.13 -3.07
CA HIS A 28 -9.74 13.37 -3.70
C HIS A 28 -10.75 12.24 -3.48
N GLY A 29 -10.36 11.13 -2.85
CA GLY A 29 -11.26 9.98 -2.72
C GLY A 29 -11.48 9.27 -4.05
N ASP A 30 -10.41 9.07 -4.84
CA ASP A 30 -10.44 8.34 -6.12
C ASP A 30 -9.74 6.97 -6.02
N PRO A 31 -10.42 5.93 -5.49
CA PRO A 31 -9.90 4.57 -5.46
C PRO A 31 -9.59 3.97 -6.82
N PRO A 32 -10.42 4.12 -7.87
CA PRO A 32 -10.09 3.61 -9.20
C PRO A 32 -8.77 4.16 -9.73
N GLY A 33 -8.54 5.47 -9.61
CA GLY A 33 -7.31 6.12 -10.05
C GLY A 33 -6.09 5.67 -9.24
N ALA A 34 -6.23 5.49 -7.92
CA ALA A 34 -5.15 4.95 -7.10
C ALA A 34 -4.84 3.47 -7.42
N ARG A 35 -5.86 2.64 -7.67
CA ARG A 35 -5.67 1.21 -8.01
C ARG A 35 -5.00 0.99 -9.36
N ALA A 36 -5.29 1.83 -10.35
CA ALA A 36 -4.61 1.78 -11.63
C ALA A 36 -3.09 1.93 -11.49
N LEU A 37 -2.64 2.66 -10.47
CA LEU A 37 -1.21 2.92 -10.21
C LEU A 37 -0.53 1.84 -9.35
N LEU A 38 -1.24 0.82 -8.87
CA LEU A 38 -0.64 -0.32 -8.19
C LEU A 38 0.18 -1.21 -9.12
N SER A 39 -0.09 -1.16 -10.43
CA SER A 39 0.63 -1.91 -11.47
C SER A 39 1.67 -1.07 -12.21
N ASP A 40 1.94 0.16 -11.74
CA ASP A 40 2.94 1.03 -12.35
C ASP A 40 4.33 0.36 -12.36
N PRO A 41 5.15 0.49 -13.43
CA PRO A 41 6.47 -0.14 -13.47
C PRO A 41 7.42 0.37 -12.39
N GLU A 42 7.23 1.61 -11.91
CA GLU A 42 8.13 2.25 -10.96
C GLU A 42 7.72 1.95 -9.50
N PRO A 43 8.62 1.37 -8.68
CA PRO A 43 8.34 1.04 -7.28
C PRO A 43 7.84 2.22 -6.43
N VAL A 44 8.38 3.42 -6.66
CA VAL A 44 7.97 4.61 -5.90
C VAL A 44 6.54 5.05 -6.19
N VAL A 45 6.03 4.77 -7.39
CA VAL A 45 4.63 5.06 -7.76
C VAL A 45 3.71 4.03 -7.12
N ARG A 46 4.06 2.73 -7.19
CA ARG A 46 3.28 1.67 -6.51
C ARG A 46 3.17 1.90 -5.00
N ALA A 47 4.26 2.29 -4.35
CA ALA A 47 4.26 2.63 -2.93
C ALA A 47 3.35 3.84 -2.62
N ALA A 48 3.36 4.87 -3.48
CA ALA A 48 2.47 6.02 -3.32
C ALA A 48 0.99 5.64 -3.47
N ALA A 49 0.66 4.74 -4.41
CA ALA A 49 -0.68 4.22 -4.62
C ALA A 49 -1.20 3.44 -3.39
N LEU A 50 -0.37 2.55 -2.80
CA LEU A 50 -0.70 1.87 -1.54
C LEU A 50 -0.98 2.88 -0.41
N GLY A 51 -0.16 3.93 -0.31
CA GLY A 51 -0.36 5.00 0.67
C GLY A 51 -1.64 5.79 0.44
N ALA A 52 -2.03 6.03 -0.82
CA ALA A 52 -3.25 6.72 -1.18
C ALA A 52 -4.50 5.93 -0.77
N LEU A 53 -4.53 4.64 -1.12
CA LEU A 53 -5.62 3.72 -0.75
C LEU A 53 -5.74 3.59 0.78
N HIS A 54 -4.62 3.52 1.50
CA HIS A 54 -4.64 3.43 2.96
C HIS A 54 -5.22 4.70 3.59
N ARG A 55 -4.87 5.89 3.09
CA ARG A 55 -5.46 7.15 3.57
C ARG A 55 -6.98 7.15 3.38
N MET A 56 -7.45 6.74 2.20
CA MET A 56 -8.89 6.65 1.93
C MET A 56 -9.59 5.62 2.82
N ALA A 57 -8.94 4.52 3.18
CA ALA A 57 -9.51 3.53 4.10
C ALA A 57 -9.77 4.06 5.53
N GLY A 58 -9.09 5.14 5.92
CA GLY A 58 -9.39 5.85 7.17
C GLY A 58 -10.72 6.59 7.14
N ASP A 59 -11.16 7.00 5.94
CA ASP A 59 -12.48 7.58 5.70
C ASP A 59 -13.46 6.43 5.41
N ARG A 60 -14.27 6.05 6.42
CA ARG A 60 -15.21 4.90 6.37
C ARG A 60 -16.25 4.96 5.23
N THR A 61 -16.29 6.05 4.47
CA THR A 61 -17.20 6.27 3.34
C THR A 61 -16.61 5.80 2.01
N THR A 62 -15.29 5.65 1.92
CA THR A 62 -14.57 5.45 0.65
C THR A 62 -14.02 4.03 0.56
N ASP A 63 -14.16 3.41 -0.62
CA ASP A 63 -13.59 2.08 -0.92
C ASP A 63 -12.05 2.16 -1.02
N GLY A 64 -11.39 2.20 0.14
CA GLY A 64 -9.94 2.36 0.28
C GLY A 64 -9.13 1.06 0.06
N LEU A 65 -8.00 0.96 0.77
CA LEU A 65 -7.11 -0.20 0.66
C LEU A 65 -7.76 -1.49 1.14
N ARG A 66 -7.69 -2.54 0.32
CA ARG A 66 -8.22 -3.87 0.60
C ARG A 66 -7.10 -4.88 0.90
N ASP A 67 -7.47 -5.97 1.56
CA ASP A 67 -6.53 -7.01 1.98
C ASP A 67 -5.71 -7.62 0.82
N PRO A 68 -6.26 -7.87 -0.38
CA PRO A 68 -5.47 -8.38 -1.51
C PRO A 68 -4.39 -7.38 -1.99
N GLU A 69 -4.71 -6.09 -1.99
CA GLU A 69 -3.79 -5.02 -2.41
C GLU A 69 -2.64 -4.91 -1.40
N LEU A 70 -2.94 -5.04 -0.11
CA LEU A 70 -1.95 -5.08 0.96
C LEU A 70 -1.08 -6.35 0.88
N ALA A 71 -1.69 -7.53 0.70
CA ALA A 71 -0.96 -8.79 0.57
C ALA A 71 0.02 -8.76 -0.62
N ASN A 72 -0.40 -8.22 -1.76
CA ASN A 72 0.48 -8.01 -2.91
C ASN A 72 1.62 -7.04 -2.62
N GLY A 73 1.37 -5.98 -1.84
CA GLY A 73 2.41 -5.04 -1.41
C GLY A 73 3.46 -5.70 -0.51
N LEU A 74 3.05 -6.62 0.38
CA LEU A 74 3.94 -7.35 1.27
C LEU A 74 4.83 -8.38 0.54
N THR A 75 4.33 -8.96 -0.56
CA THR A 75 5.07 -9.91 -1.40
C THR A 75 5.81 -9.27 -2.57
N ALA A 76 5.74 -7.93 -2.71
CA ALA A 76 6.35 -7.21 -3.81
C ALA A 76 7.88 -7.45 -3.89
N PRO A 77 8.47 -7.59 -5.09
CA PRO A 77 9.90 -7.82 -5.23
C PRO A 77 10.76 -6.63 -4.79
N ASP A 78 10.21 -5.41 -4.87
CA ASP A 78 10.93 -4.18 -4.55
C ASP A 78 10.84 -3.83 -3.06
N PRO A 79 12.00 -3.60 -2.39
CA PRO A 79 12.03 -3.28 -0.96
C PRO A 79 11.20 -2.05 -0.57
N ALA A 80 11.14 -1.03 -1.45
CA ALA A 80 10.39 0.19 -1.19
C ALA A 80 8.88 -0.05 -1.03
N VAL A 81 8.32 -0.94 -1.86
CA VAL A 81 6.91 -1.32 -1.84
C VAL A 81 6.60 -2.16 -0.60
N ARG A 82 7.47 -3.14 -0.27
CA ARG A 82 7.34 -3.95 0.95
C ARG A 82 7.40 -3.11 2.21
N ARG A 83 8.37 -2.20 2.31
CA ARG A 83 8.48 -1.28 3.46
C ARG A 83 7.19 -0.48 3.61
N ARG A 84 6.66 0.05 2.51
CA ARG A 84 5.42 0.83 2.55
C ARG A 84 4.22 -0.03 2.97
N ALA A 85 4.12 -1.26 2.50
CA ALA A 85 3.08 -2.19 2.91
C ALA A 85 3.17 -2.54 4.41
N LEU A 86 4.38 -2.70 4.95
CA LEU A 86 4.60 -2.91 6.39
C LEU A 86 4.19 -1.69 7.23
N GLU A 87 4.53 -0.48 6.80
CA GLU A 87 4.09 0.77 7.45
C GLU A 87 2.55 0.85 7.51
N VAL A 88 1.90 0.52 6.39
CA VAL A 88 0.43 0.49 6.30
C VAL A 88 -0.17 -0.57 7.21
N LEU A 89 0.43 -1.77 7.27
CA LEU A 89 -0.02 -2.85 8.15
C LEU A 89 0.11 -2.44 9.62
N ALA A 90 1.23 -1.82 10.01
CA ALA A 90 1.48 -1.36 11.37
C ALA A 90 0.52 -0.24 11.81
N GLY A 91 0.02 0.57 10.86
CA GLY A 91 -0.96 1.62 11.12
C GLY A 91 -2.41 1.14 11.22
N ARG A 92 -2.71 -0.12 10.88
CA ARG A 92 -4.06 -0.69 11.00
C ARG A 92 -4.32 -1.08 12.46
N PRO A 93 -5.50 -0.78 13.03
CA PRO A 93 -5.86 -1.36 14.31
C PRO A 93 -5.77 -2.89 14.21
N PRO A 94 -5.31 -3.59 15.28
CA PRO A 94 -5.38 -5.04 15.28
C PRO A 94 -6.83 -5.44 14.98
N GLY A 95 -6.99 -6.47 14.14
CA GLY A 95 -8.31 -7.07 13.94
C GLY A 95 -8.91 -7.46 15.29
N PRO A 96 -10.23 -7.66 15.38
CA PRO A 96 -10.85 -8.07 16.63
C PRO A 96 -10.07 -9.27 17.16
N ALA A 97 -9.49 -9.14 18.36
CA ALA A 97 -8.82 -10.25 19.01
C ALA A 97 -9.87 -11.35 19.12
N THR A 98 -9.71 -12.43 18.37
CA THR A 98 -10.46 -13.64 18.63
C THR A 98 -10.12 -14.01 20.06
N PRO A 99 -11.09 -14.03 21.00
CA PRO A 99 -10.79 -14.50 22.34
C PRO A 99 -10.33 -15.94 22.17
N THR A 100 -9.03 -16.16 22.35
CA THR A 100 -8.48 -17.50 22.47
C THR A 100 -9.12 -18.07 23.71
N GLY A 101 -10.20 -18.84 23.51
CA GLY A 101 -10.86 -19.57 24.57
C GLY A 101 -9.79 -20.33 25.34
N ARG A 102 -9.80 -20.19 26.67
CA ARG A 102 -8.88 -20.92 27.54
C ARG A 102 -8.95 -22.39 27.14
N PRO A 103 -7.82 -23.07 26.88
CA PRO A 103 -7.85 -24.49 26.53
C PRO A 103 -8.61 -25.25 27.62
N SER A 104 -9.54 -26.11 27.19
CA SER A 104 -10.49 -26.83 28.05
C SER A 104 -9.82 -27.77 29.07
N TRP A 105 -8.50 -27.96 28.98
CA TRP A 105 -7.68 -28.80 29.85
C TRP A 105 -7.16 -28.05 31.11
N LEU A 106 -7.61 -26.83 31.34
CA LEU A 106 -7.31 -26.02 32.54
C LEU A 106 -8.34 -26.22 33.68
N CYS A 107 -9.21 -27.23 33.61
CA CYS A 107 -10.12 -27.63 34.68
C CYS A 107 -9.90 -29.10 35.05
#